data_AF-A0A257MAA9-F1
#
_entry.id   AF-A0A257MAA9-F1
#
_cell.length_a   1.000
_cell.length_b   1.000
_cell.length_c   1.000
_cell.angle_alpha   90.00
_cell.angle_beta   90.00
_cell.angle_gamma   90.00
#
_symmetry.space_group_name_H-M   'P 1'
#
loop_
_entity.id
_entity.type
_entity.pdbx_description
1 polymer ?
#
loop_
_entity_poly.entity_id
_entity_poly.type
_entity_poly.pdbx_seq_one_letter_code
_entity_poly.pdbx_strand_id
1 'polypeptide(L)'
;MSEIVVTGRDGGKTFEVMPNDVIVFRLKENLTTGYGWEVEAVKGSGIDLMESNYIEAAGMAVGSGGTRIMRFLARSLGDQEIRLKLRRPWEPPDRVLERLEVMIRVR
;
A
#
# COMPACT_ATOMS: atom_id res chain seq x y z
N MET A 1 -7.91 2.93 -18.15
CA MET A 1 -6.95 2.27 -17.24
C MET A 1 -5.85 3.26 -16.99
N SER A 2 -5.96 3.94 -15.86
CA SER A 2 -4.99 4.89 -15.34
C SER A 2 -4.32 4.31 -14.10
N GLU A 3 -3.11 4.77 -13.81
CA GLU A 3 -2.44 4.47 -12.54
C GLU A 3 -2.58 5.65 -11.58
N ILE A 4 -3.04 5.36 -10.36
CA ILE A 4 -3.15 6.33 -9.27
C ILE A 4 -2.08 5.99 -8.24
N VAL A 5 -1.11 6.89 -8.06
CA VAL A 5 0.00 6.67 -7.12
C VAL A 5 -0.38 7.20 -5.74
N VAL A 6 -0.25 6.34 -4.73
CA VAL A 6 -0.48 6.66 -3.32
C VAL A 6 0.85 6.52 -2.57
N THR A 7 1.16 7.50 -1.72
CA THR A 7 2.38 7.52 -0.89
C THR A 7 2.00 7.56 0.59
N GLY A 8 2.97 7.39 1.48
CA GLY A 8 2.73 7.52 2.94
C GLY A 8 2.20 8.91 3.37
N ARG A 9 2.30 9.93 2.51
CA ARG A 9 1.77 11.28 2.78
C ARG A 9 0.28 11.43 2.47
N ASP A 10 -0.33 10.39 1.92
CA ASP A 10 -1.70 10.41 1.45
C ASP A 10 -2.68 9.77 2.44
N GLY A 11 -2.24 9.48 3.67
CA GLY A 11 -3.09 8.93 4.71
C GLY A 11 -4.31 9.80 5.00
N GLY A 12 -5.47 9.14 5.13
CA GLY A 12 -6.78 9.75 5.33
C GLY A 12 -7.39 10.38 4.07
N LYS A 13 -6.71 10.35 2.93
CA LYS A 13 -7.26 10.90 1.67
C LYS A 13 -8.26 9.95 1.03
N THR A 14 -9.12 10.54 0.20
CA THR A 14 -10.03 9.82 -0.70
C THR A 14 -9.57 9.99 -2.14
N PHE A 15 -9.59 8.91 -2.90
CA PHE A 15 -9.27 8.89 -4.34
C PHE A 15 -10.49 8.44 -5.12
N GLU A 16 -10.85 9.22 -6.14
CA GLU A 16 -11.88 8.83 -7.11
C GLU A 16 -11.21 8.14 -8.29
N VAL A 17 -11.69 6.95 -8.65
CA VAL A 17 -11.11 6.09 -9.69
C VAL A 17 -12.21 5.46 -10.54
N MET A 18 -11.86 5.00 -11.74
CA MET A 18 -12.76 4.28 -12.64
C MET A 18 -12.56 2.76 -12.50
N PRO A 19 -13.54 1.92 -12.87
CA PRO A 19 -13.32 0.49 -13.05
C PRO A 19 -12.13 0.21 -13.99
N ASN A 20 -11.32 -0.78 -13.60
CA ASN A 20 -10.05 -1.17 -14.21
C ASN A 20 -8.87 -0.19 -14.01
N ASP A 21 -9.02 0.86 -13.21
CA ASP A 21 -7.87 1.65 -12.77
C ASP A 21 -7.06 0.89 -11.71
N VAL A 22 -5.77 1.19 -11.66
CA VAL A 22 -4.82 0.56 -10.74
C VAL A 22 -4.35 1.58 -9.71
N ILE A 23 -4.57 1.28 -8.44
CA ILE A 23 -4.05 2.05 -7.31
C ILE A 23 -2.69 1.46 -6.93
N VAL A 24 -1.64 2.27 -7.02
CA VAL A 24 -0.25 1.87 -6.79
C VAL A 24 0.28 2.55 -5.53
N PHE A 25 0.39 1.81 -4.44
CA PHE A 25 1.06 2.30 -3.24
C PHE A 25 2.57 2.21 -3.43
N ARG A 26 3.28 3.34 -3.23
CA ARG A 26 4.75 3.41 -3.24
C ARG A 26 5.22 3.90 -1.88
N LEU A 27 5.58 2.97 -1.02
CA LEU A 27 5.88 3.23 0.39
C LEU A 27 7.36 3.00 0.64
N LYS A 28 8.01 3.96 1.31
CA LYS A 28 9.38 3.78 1.76
C LYS A 28 9.42 2.62 2.76
N GLU A 29 10.33 1.69 2.54
CA GLU A 29 10.47 0.49 3.36
C GLU A 29 11.96 0.17 3.51
N ASN A 30 12.45 -0.04 4.72
CA ASN A 30 13.86 -0.40 4.93
C ASN A 30 13.95 -1.79 5.57
N LEU A 31 14.14 -2.82 4.73
CA LEU A 31 14.22 -4.21 5.18
C LEU A 31 15.35 -4.49 6.17
N THR A 32 16.43 -3.68 6.19
CA THR A 32 17.53 -3.84 7.17
C THR A 32 17.09 -3.59 8.61
N THR A 33 15.99 -2.85 8.80
CA THR A 33 15.41 -2.58 10.11
C THR A 33 14.42 -3.68 10.54
N GLY A 34 14.04 -4.58 9.63
CA GLY A 34 13.00 -5.57 9.83
C GLY A 34 11.56 -5.08 9.65
N TYR A 35 11.34 -3.78 9.46
CA TYR A 35 10.02 -3.23 9.22
C TYR A 35 9.61 -3.41 7.75
N GLY A 36 8.42 -3.98 7.55
CA GLY A 36 7.79 -4.14 6.25
C GLY A 36 6.34 -3.64 6.27
N TRP A 37 5.91 -3.08 5.16
CA TRP A 37 4.51 -2.76 4.89
C TRP A 37 3.78 -4.02 4.45
N GLU A 38 2.62 -4.28 5.06
CA GLU A 38 1.70 -5.35 4.71
C GLU A 38 0.26 -4.85 4.70
N VAL A 39 -0.62 -5.57 4.00
CA VAL A 39 -2.07 -5.30 4.02
C VAL A 39 -2.62 -5.65 5.39
N GLU A 40 -3.22 -4.67 6.08
CA GLU A 40 -3.95 -4.89 7.33
C GLU A 40 -5.40 -5.26 7.05
N ALA A 41 -6.06 -4.54 6.13
CA ALA A 41 -7.42 -4.81 5.71
C ALA A 41 -7.71 -4.19 4.34
N VAL A 42 -8.56 -4.85 3.56
CA VAL A 42 -9.27 -4.26 2.42
C VAL A 42 -10.75 -4.43 2.71
N LYS A 43 -11.50 -3.32 2.76
CA LYS A 43 -12.94 -3.35 3.01
C LYS A 43 -13.72 -3.00 1.75
N GLY A 44 -14.82 -3.71 1.59
CA GLY A 44 -15.61 -3.75 0.36
C GLY A 44 -15.13 -4.85 -0.59
N SER A 45 -15.85 -5.06 -1.69
CA SER A 45 -15.65 -6.19 -2.61
C SER A 45 -15.18 -5.75 -4.00
N GLY A 46 -14.89 -4.47 -4.19
CA GLY A 46 -14.57 -3.89 -5.49
C GLY A 46 -13.09 -3.62 -5.71
N ILE A 47 -12.20 -4.12 -4.84
CA ILE A 47 -10.75 -3.95 -4.96
C ILE A 47 -10.02 -5.26 -4.68
N ASP A 48 -9.11 -5.62 -5.58
CA ASP A 48 -8.23 -6.77 -5.42
C ASP A 48 -6.76 -6.35 -5.38
N LEU A 49 -5.99 -6.92 -4.45
CA LEU A 49 -4.53 -6.86 -4.48
C LEU A 49 -4.02 -7.72 -5.64
N MET A 50 -3.39 -7.09 -6.63
CA MET A 50 -2.77 -7.79 -7.76
C MET A 50 -1.36 -8.26 -7.44
N GLU A 51 -0.59 -7.40 -6.77
CA GLU A 51 0.86 -7.59 -6.61
C GLU A 51 1.37 -6.82 -5.40
N SER A 52 2.41 -7.36 -4.73
CA SER A 52 3.15 -6.71 -3.66
C SER A 52 4.65 -7.00 -3.79
N ASN A 53 5.38 -6.05 -4.37
CA ASN A 53 6.81 -6.16 -4.67
C ASN A 53 7.64 -5.21 -3.80
N TYR A 54 8.90 -5.55 -3.58
CA TYR A 54 9.88 -4.65 -2.99
C TYR A 54 10.96 -4.31 -4.01
N ILE A 55 11.28 -3.03 -4.16
CA ILE A 55 12.33 -2.54 -5.05
C ILE A 55 13.40 -1.86 -4.19
N GLU A 56 14.62 -2.38 -4.25
CA GLU A 56 15.80 -1.76 -3.61
C GLU A 56 16.09 -0.39 -4.23
N ALA A 57 16.55 0.59 -3.42
CA ALA A 57 16.99 1.86 -3.97
C ALA A 57 18.22 1.68 -4.86
N ALA A 58 18.23 2.31 -6.03
CA ALA A 58 19.36 2.26 -6.95
C ALA A 58 20.60 2.90 -6.31
N GLY A 59 21.63 2.08 -6.08
CA GLY A 59 22.83 2.45 -5.34
C GLY A 59 23.04 1.51 -4.16
N MET A 60 23.83 0.45 -4.41
CA MET A 60 24.18 -0.65 -3.49
C MET A 60 25.00 -0.21 -2.27
N ALA A 61 24.51 0.74 -1.48
CA ALA A 61 25.01 0.98 -0.14
C ALA A 61 24.27 0.07 0.85
N VAL A 62 25.02 -0.60 1.72
CA VAL A 62 24.45 -1.35 2.85
C VAL A 62 23.62 -0.38 3.69
N GLY A 63 22.34 -0.69 3.90
CA GLY A 63 21.40 0.19 4.62
C GLY A 63 20.59 1.14 3.74
N SER A 64 20.80 1.15 2.42
CA SER A 64 19.87 1.77 1.47
C SER A 64 18.52 1.08 1.62
N GLY A 65 17.54 1.78 2.21
CA GLY A 65 16.15 1.33 2.17
C GLY A 65 15.68 1.17 0.72
N GLY A 66 14.49 0.61 0.54
CA GLY A 66 13.82 0.47 -0.73
C GLY A 66 12.42 1.05 -0.72
N THR A 67 11.63 0.61 -1.68
CA THR A 67 10.23 0.99 -1.84
C THR A 67 9.39 -0.27 -1.97
N ARG A 68 8.41 -0.41 -1.08
CA ARG A 68 7.31 -1.36 -1.25
C ARG A 68 6.35 -0.82 -2.29
N ILE A 69 6.05 -1.63 -3.30
CA ILE A 69 5.05 -1.37 -4.31
C ILE A 69 3.92 -2.37 -4.18
N MET A 70 2.71 -1.89 -3.87
CA MET A 70 1.50 -2.72 -3.87
C MET A 70 0.52 -2.18 -4.91
N ARG A 71 0.00 -3.07 -5.77
CA ARG A 71 -0.90 -2.71 -6.87
C ARG A 71 -2.28 -3.30 -6.60
N PHE A 72 -3.29 -2.45 -6.60
CA PHE A 72 -4.68 -2.81 -6.35
C PHE A 72 -5.53 -2.47 -7.58
N LEU A 73 -6.34 -3.42 -8.06
CA LEU A 73 -7.24 -3.22 -9.20
C LEU A 73 -8.63 -2.81 -8.70
N ALA A 74 -9.14 -1.68 -9.19
CA ALA A 74 -10.54 -1.33 -9.02
C ALA A 74 -11.42 -2.19 -9.94
N ARG A 75 -12.25 -3.06 -9.35
CA ARG A 75 -13.12 -4.03 -10.05
C ARG A 75 -14.55 -3.55 -10.19
N SER A 76 -15.11 -2.99 -9.11
CA SER A 76 -16.55 -2.74 -9.02
C SER A 76 -16.84 -1.43 -8.32
N LEU A 77 -17.95 -0.81 -8.72
CA LEU A 77 -18.43 0.46 -8.20
C LEU A 77 -18.63 0.40 -6.68
N GLY A 78 -18.49 1.57 -6.04
CA GLY A 78 -18.71 1.74 -4.61
C GLY A 78 -17.49 2.27 -3.87
N ASP A 79 -17.70 2.59 -2.60
CA ASP A 79 -16.65 3.04 -1.70
C ASP A 79 -15.93 1.82 -1.10
N GLN A 80 -14.61 1.87 -1.12
CA GLN A 80 -13.69 0.83 -0.70
C GLN A 80 -12.65 1.46 0.22
N GLU A 81 -12.08 0.67 1.13
CA GLU A 81 -11.10 1.16 2.08
C GLU A 81 -9.88 0.24 2.06
N ILE A 82 -8.68 0.81 1.93
CA ILE A 82 -7.42 0.07 2.00
C ILE A 82 -6.66 0.54 3.22
N ARG A 83 -6.34 -0.41 4.12
CA ARG A 83 -5.46 -0.22 5.27
C ARG A 83 -4.19 -1.02 5.12
N LEU A 84 -3.07 -0.34 5.24
CA LEU A 84 -1.74 -0.92 5.28
C LEU A 84 -1.12 -0.62 6.64
N LYS A 85 -0.27 -1.53 7.10
CA LYS A 85 0.48 -1.36 8.35
C LYS A 85 1.96 -1.66 8.15
N LEU A 86 2.81 -0.91 8.84
CA LEU A 86 4.24 -1.11 8.91
C LEU A 86 4.59 -1.81 10.21
N ARG A 87 5.12 -3.04 10.14
CA ARG A 87 5.50 -3.80 11.33
C ARG A 87 6.67 -4.74 11.07
N ARG A 88 7.21 -5.31 12.15
CA ARG A 88 8.12 -6.45 12.09
C ARG A 88 7.32 -7.74 12.19
N PRO A 89 7.51 -8.73 11.29
CA PRO A 89 6.66 -9.91 11.26
C PRO A 89 6.74 -10.77 12.55
N TRP A 90 7.90 -10.76 13.22
CA TRP A 90 8.17 -11.49 14.47
C TRP A 90 7.73 -10.77 15.75
N GLU A 91 7.35 -9.49 15.67
CA GLU A 91 6.78 -8.78 16.81
C GLU A 91 5.29 -9.12 16.95
N PRO A 92 4.70 -8.94 18.15
CA PRO A 92 3.27 -9.11 18.37
C PRO A 92 2.42 -8.36 17.31
N PRO A 93 1.30 -8.93 16.83
CA PRO A 93 0.53 -8.35 15.71
C PRO A 93 0.01 -6.93 15.94
N ASP A 94 -0.19 -6.53 17.20
CA ASP A 94 -0.62 -5.21 17.65
C ASP A 94 0.51 -4.18 17.71
N ARG A 95 1.77 -4.64 17.67
CA ARG A 95 2.96 -3.78 17.63
C ARG A 95 3.19 -3.26 16.21
N VAL A 96 2.42 -2.24 15.86
CA VAL A 96 2.46 -1.56 14.57
C VAL A 96 3.20 -0.23 14.72
N LEU A 97 4.19 0.01 13.85
CA LEU A 97 4.95 1.25 13.83
C LEU A 97 4.17 2.37 13.16
N GLU A 98 3.53 2.06 12.02
CA GLU A 98 2.79 3.04 11.22
C GLU A 98 1.57 2.39 10.56
N ARG A 99 0.51 3.16 10.35
CA ARG A 99 -0.65 2.77 9.54
C ARG A 99 -0.88 3.79 8.44
N LEU A 100 -1.29 3.28 7.28
CA LEU A 100 -1.75 4.09 6.15
C LEU A 100 -3.15 3.61 5.77
N GLU A 101 -4.11 4.52 5.81
CA GLU A 101 -5.50 4.27 5.43
C GLU A 101 -5.89 5.25 4.33
N VAL A 102 -6.52 4.76 3.26
CA VAL A 102 -7.10 5.59 2.20
C VAL A 102 -8.46 5.05 1.78
N MET A 103 -9.34 5.98 1.41
CA MET A 103 -10.64 5.66 0.81
C MET A 103 -10.52 5.67 -0.71
N ILE A 104 -11.04 4.65 -1.36
CA ILE A 104 -11.10 4.55 -2.82
C ILE A 104 -12.57 4.52 -3.22
N ARG A 105 -12.95 5.43 -4.09
CA ARG A 105 -14.32 5.58 -4.58
C ARG A 105 -14.36 5.25 -6.05
N VAL A 106 -14.89 4.07 -6.36
CA VAL A 106 -14.99 3.57 -7.72
C VAL A 106 -16.32 4.04 -8.32
N ARG A 107 -16.26 4.85 -9.38
CA ARG A 107 -17.43 5.47 -10.02
C ARG A 107 -17.46 5.26 -11.53
#